data_AF-A0A315EPP2-F1
#
_entry.id   AF-A0A315EPP2-F1
#
_cell.length_a   1.000
_cell.length_b   1.000
_cell.length_c   1.000
_cell.angle_alpha   90.00
_cell.angle_beta   90.00
_cell.angle_gamma   90.00
#
_symmetry.space_group_name_H-M   'P 1'
#
loop_
_entity.id
_entity.type
_entity.pdbx_description
1 polymer ?
#
loop_
_entity_poly.entity_id
_entity_poly.type
_entity_poly.pdbx_seq_one_letter_code
_entity_poly.pdbx_strand_id
1 'polypeptide(L)' 'MKWFSSPSPQGLGIVLLAGILLMSNALAQGPAVSAAFPSKPVRIVVPYPPGGFNDTLGRLAANQLSKLWKQPVV' A
#
# COMPACT_ATOMS: atom_id res chain seq x y z
N MET A 1 -51.48 -6.59 -8.43
CA MET A 1 -50.07 -6.91 -8.73
C MET A 1 -49.65 -6.16 -9.99
N LYS A 2 -49.03 -4.98 -9.86
CA LYS A 2 -48.44 -4.20 -10.97
C LYS A 2 -47.07 -3.70 -10.50
N TRP A 3 -46.07 -4.58 -10.52
CA TRP A 3 -44.74 -4.32 -9.95
C TRP A 3 -43.65 -4.06 -11.01
N PHE A 4 -44.00 -3.94 -12.31
CA PHE A 4 -43.01 -3.70 -13.37
C PHE A 4 -43.58 -2.79 -14.47
N SER A 5 -43.46 -1.48 -14.28
CA SER A 5 -43.59 -0.50 -15.37
C SER A 5 -42.31 -0.54 -16.21
N SER A 6 -42.45 -0.89 -17.49
CA SER A 6 -41.34 -0.88 -18.46
C SER A 6 -40.62 0.48 -18.43
N PRO A 7 -39.27 0.50 -18.33
CA PRO A 7 -38.53 1.75 -18.31
C PRO A 7 -38.72 2.49 -19.64
N SER A 8 -39.00 3.80 -19.57
CA SER A 8 -39.06 4.64 -20.76
C SER A 8 -37.69 4.64 -21.46
N PRO A 9 -37.63 4.82 -22.80
CA PRO A 9 -36.36 4.77 -23.55
C PRO A 9 -35.30 5.76 -23.03
N GLN A 10 -35.73 6.84 -22.39
CA GLN A 10 -34.87 7.84 -21.74
C GLN A 10 -34.28 7.32 -20.42
N GLY A 11 -35.03 6.51 -19.65
CA GLY A 11 -34.58 5.92 -18.39
C GLY A 11 -33.51 4.84 -18.58
N LEU A 12 -33.57 4.08 -19.68
CA LEU A 12 -32.52 3.11 -20.03
C LEU A 12 -31.18 3.80 -20.33
N GLY A 13 -31.20 4.95 -21.01
CA GLY A 13 -29.99 5.73 -21.30
C GLY A 13 -29.30 6.24 -20.03
N ILE A 14 -30.07 6.73 -19.06
CA ILE A 14 -29.54 7.23 -17.78
C ILE A 14 -28.96 6.07 -16.94
N VAL A 15 -29.63 4.91 -16.92
CA VAL A 15 -29.14 3.72 -16.21
C VAL A 15 -27.84 3.20 -16.82
N LEU A 16 -27.72 3.20 -18.15
CA LEU A 16 -26.49 2.81 -18.84
C LEU A 16 -25.34 3.80 -18.59
N LEU A 17 -25.60 5.11 -18.64
CA LEU A 17 -24.60 6.13 -18.33
C LEU A 17 -24.13 6.06 -16.87
N ALA A 18 -25.06 5.88 -15.92
CA ALA A 18 -24.71 5.70 -14.51
C ALA A 18 -23.90 4.43 -14.30
N GLY A 19 -24.24 3.33 -14.98
CA GLY A 19 -23.47 2.09 -14.98
C GLY A 19 -22.04 2.28 -15.49
N ILE A 20 -21.87 3.02 -16.59
CA ILE A 20 -20.54 3.33 -17.17
C ILE A 20 -19.70 4.18 -16.21
N LEU A 21 -20.30 5.22 -15.59
CA LEU A 21 -19.61 6.08 -14.63
C LEU A 21 -19.15 5.32 -13.37
N LEU A 22 -19.98 4.41 -12.87
CA LEU A 22 -19.64 3.58 -11.70
C LEU A 22 -18.54 2.55 -12.02
N MET A 23 -18.58 1.92 -13.20
CA MET A 23 -17.55 0.96 -13.65
C MET A 23 -16.20 1.64 -13.91
N SER A 24 -16.22 2.90 -14.38
CA SER A 24 -15.00 3.70 -14.58
C SER A 24 -14.23 3.92 -13.28
N ASN A 25 -14.93 4.05 -12.15
CA ASN A 25 -14.31 4.32 -10.85
C ASN A 25 -13.63 3.08 -10.25
N ALA A 26 -14.08 1.87 -10.60
CA ALA A 26 -13.47 0.61 -10.17
C ALA A 26 -12.15 0.33 -10.91
N LEU A 27 -12.05 0.72 -12.18
CA LEU A 27 -10.83 0.55 -12.99
C LEU A 27 -9.74 1.59 -12.68
N ALA A 28 -10.11 2.71 -12.05
CA ALA A 28 -9.17 3.76 -11.63
C ALA A 28 -8.35 3.36 -10.38
N GLN A 29 -8.81 2.37 -9.61
CA GLN A 29 -8.04 1.83 -8.49
C GLN A 29 -7.00 0.84 -9.05
N GLY A 30 -5.81 1.36 -9.36
CA GLY A 30 -4.66 0.53 -9.73
C GLY A 30 -4.36 -0.54 -8.66
N PRO A 31 -3.61 -1.60 -9.01
CA PRO A 31 -3.29 -2.65 -8.06
C PRO A 31 -2.61 -2.07 -6.83
N ALA A 32 -3.09 -2.45 -5.65
CA ALA A 32 -2.48 -2.08 -4.38
C ALA A 32 -1.13 -2.82 -4.24
N VAL A 33 -0.07 -2.26 -4.84
CA VAL A 33 1.28 -2.77 -4.68
C VAL A 33 1.78 -2.34 -3.31
N SER A 34 1.78 -3.25 -2.35
CA SER A 34 2.51 -3.03 -1.10
C SER A 34 3.99 -2.84 -1.43
N ALA A 35 4.55 -1.70 -1.04
CA ALA A 35 5.98 -1.48 -1.21
C ALA A 35 6.76 -2.58 -0.50
N ALA A 36 7.75 -3.17 -1.17
CA ALA A 36 8.65 -4.13 -0.54
C ALA A 36 9.39 -3.42 0.60
N PHE A 37 9.37 -4.02 1.79
CA PHE A 37 10.11 -3.49 2.92
C PHE A 37 11.62 -3.69 2.70
N PRO A 38 12.48 -2.72 3.08
CA PRO A 38 12.16 -1.40 3.63
C PRO A 38 12.01 -0.31 2.55
N SER A 39 10.98 0.53 2.70
CA SER A 39 10.74 1.69 1.82
C SER A 39 11.44 2.98 2.28
N LYS A 40 12.07 2.95 3.46
CA LYS A 40 12.78 4.08 4.09
C LYS A 40 13.91 3.55 4.98
N PRO A 41 14.89 4.39 5.36
CA PRO A 41 15.91 4.01 6.32
C PRO A 41 15.33 3.40 7.60
N VAL A 42 15.97 2.34 8.09
CA VAL A 42 15.55 1.61 9.30
C VAL A 42 16.44 2.03 10.47
N ARG A 43 15.85 2.26 11.64
CA ARG A 43 16.60 2.58 12.86
C ARG A 43 16.55 1.41 13.84
N ILE A 44 17.70 0.93 14.28
CA ILE A 44 17.86 -0.04 15.35
C ILE A 44 18.03 0.73 16.67
N VAL A 45 17.11 0.52 17.60
CA VAL A 45 17.18 1.12 18.94
C VAL A 45 17.87 0.13 19.87
N VAL A 46 19.06 0.47 20.33
CA VAL A 46 19.79 -0.29 21.35
C VAL A 46 19.60 0.38 22.70
N PRO A 47 18.84 -0.20 23.65
CA PRO A 47 18.56 0.41 24.96
C PRO A 47 19.71 0.18 25.95
N TYR A 48 20.94 0.35 25.51
CA TYR A 48 22.16 0.16 26.29
C TYR A 48 23.18 1.26 25.98
N PRO A 49 24.15 1.52 26.86
CA PRO A 49 25.20 2.49 26.60
C PRO A 49 25.97 2.18 25.30
N PRO A 50 26.41 3.23 24.56
CA PRO A 50 27.21 3.05 23.36
C PRO A 50 28.56 2.39 23.68
N GLY A 51 29.09 1.58 22.75
CA GLY A 51 30.34 0.85 22.93
C GLY A 51 30.23 -0.44 23.76
N GLY A 52 29.05 -0.76 24.31
CA GLY A 52 28.79 -2.06 24.94
C GLY A 52 28.62 -3.20 23.93
N PHE A 53 28.51 -4.43 24.43
CA PHE A 53 28.27 -5.63 23.61
C PHE A 53 27.02 -5.48 22.71
N ASN A 54 25.92 -4.97 23.28
CA ASN A 54 24.66 -4.78 22.55
C ASN A 54 24.75 -3.72 21.44
N ASP A 55 25.50 -2.63 21.67
CA ASP A 55 25.75 -1.59 20.64
C ASP A 55 26.61 -2.16 19.50
N THR A 56 27.64 -2.95 19.84
CA THR A 56 28.49 -3.62 18.85
C THR A 56 27.71 -4.59 17.98
N LEU A 57 26.87 -5.44 18.60
CA LEU A 57 25.99 -6.34 17.85
C LEU A 57 24.99 -5.58 16.97
N GLY A 58 24.39 -4.50 17.49
CA GLY A 58 23.49 -3.63 16.74
C GLY A 58 24.15 -3.06 15.48
N ARG A 59 25.38 -2.56 15.60
CA ARG A 59 26.17 -2.03 14.47
C ARG A 59 26.52 -3.11 13.45
N LEU A 60 26.88 -4.31 13.91
CA LEU A 60 27.16 -5.44 13.01
C LEU A 60 25.91 -5.84 12.21
N ALA A 61 24.76 -5.94 12.88
CA ALA A 61 23.48 -6.24 12.24
C ALA A 61 23.07 -5.13 11.24
N ALA A 62 23.18 -3.86 11.64
CA ALA A 62 22.89 -2.72 10.77
C ALA A 62 23.72 -2.73 9.48
N ASN A 63 25.01 -3.04 9.59
CA ASN A 63 25.91 -3.13 8.43
C ASN A 63 25.51 -4.25 7.46
N GLN A 64 25.10 -5.42 7.96
CA GLN A 64 24.66 -6.52 7.11
C GLN A 64 23.30 -6.25 6.47
N LEU A 65 22.34 -5.77 7.25
CA LEU A 65 21.01 -5.42 6.74
C LEU A 65 21.07 -4.31 5.69
N SER A 66 21.94 -3.31 5.88
CA SER A 66 22.15 -2.25 4.89
C SER A 66 22.64 -2.80 3.54
N LYS A 67 23.51 -3.81 3.55
CA LYS A 67 24.01 -4.47 2.33
C LYS A 67 22.94 -5.29 1.62
N LEU A 68 22.08 -5.97 2.38
CA LEU A 68 21.01 -6.82 1.88
C LEU A 68 19.86 -6.00 1.31
N TRP A 69 19.38 -5.00 2.06
CA TRP A 69 18.24 -4.19 1.67
C TRP A 69 18.57 -3.03 0.75
N LYS A 70 19.85 -2.70 0.55
CA LYS A 70 20.30 -1.53 -0.21
C LYS A 70 19.67 -0.22 0.31
N GLN A 71 19.36 -0.20 1.61
CA GLN A 71 18.75 0.91 2.32
C GLN A 71 19.55 1.16 3.60
N PRO A 72 19.71 2.40 4.05
CA PRO A 72 20.45 2.68 5.28
C PRO A 72 19.78 2.04 6.50
N VAL A 73 20.59 1.39 7.34
CA VAL A 73 20.19 0.90 8.67
C VAL A 73 21.11 1.53 9.70
N VAL A 74 20.55 2.22 10.70
CA VAL A 74 21.28 3.06 11.67
C VAL A 74 20.96 2.77 13.11
#